data_AF-A0A4Y2A8L4-F1
#
_entry.id   AF-A0A4Y2A8L4-F1
#
_cell.length_a   1.000
_cell.length_b   1.000
_cell.length_c   1.000
_cell.angle_alpha   90.00
_cell.angle_beta   90.00
_cell.angle_gamma   90.00
#
_symmetry.space_group_name_H-M   'P 1'
#
loop_
_entity.id
_entity.type
_entity.pdbx_description
1 polymer ?
#
loop_
_entity_poly.entity_id
_entity_poly.type
_entity_poly.pdbx_seq_one_letter_code
_entity_poly.pdbx_strand_id
1 'polypeptide(L)'
;MLNTPKSRGATIAFYGYPEYAAKSTKSVKRIRRTKKHITGYVMFDESMSATMSQDKFLSNDKNKQRLINMLCVKFQKEGFDVKQAQEDAYYLVIKSALEIERRSQCVVVVSEDIDILVIITASTNSENIFFLKSGMLYNAQQS
;
A
#
# COMPACT_ATOMS: atom_id res chain seq x y z
N MET A 1 -17.07 17.73 -21.95
CA MET A 1 -16.52 17.23 -20.68
C MET A 1 -16.11 15.79 -20.90
N LEU A 2 -14.82 15.48 -20.86
CA LEU A 2 -14.31 14.12 -21.03
C LEU A 2 -14.62 13.33 -19.75
N ASN A 3 -15.55 12.38 -19.84
CA ASN A 3 -15.75 11.36 -18.82
C ASN A 3 -14.49 10.49 -18.79
N THR A 4 -13.60 10.72 -17.83
CA THR A 4 -12.55 9.75 -17.53
C THR A 4 -13.23 8.44 -17.12
N PRO A 5 -12.78 7.29 -17.65
CA PRO A 5 -13.35 6.01 -17.24
C PRO A 5 -13.08 5.82 -15.76
N LYS A 6 -14.13 5.92 -14.95
CA LYS A 6 -14.14 5.49 -13.55
C LYS A 6 -13.50 4.10 -13.52
N SER A 7 -12.41 3.92 -12.77
CA SER A 7 -11.76 2.61 -12.58
C SER A 7 -12.68 1.69 -11.78
N ARG A 8 -13.77 1.24 -12.40
CA ARG A 8 -14.80 0.38 -11.80
C ARG A 8 -14.19 -1.00 -11.59
N GLY A 9 -13.48 -1.20 -10.48
CA GLY A 9 -13.05 -2.54 -10.07
C GLY A 9 -11.77 -2.61 -9.24
N ALA A 10 -11.04 -1.51 -9.05
CA ALA A 10 -9.80 -1.52 -8.27
C ALA A 10 -9.95 -0.79 -6.93
N THR A 11 -9.57 -1.49 -5.85
CA THR A 11 -9.42 -0.93 -4.50
C THR A 11 -7.94 -0.89 -4.15
N ILE A 12 -7.46 0.27 -3.71
CA ILE A 12 -6.08 0.48 -3.26
C ILE A 12 -6.07 0.54 -1.74
N ALA A 13 -5.24 -0.29 -1.11
CA ALA A 13 -5.10 -0.34 0.34
C ALA A 13 -3.73 0.16 0.79
N PHE A 14 -3.71 1.18 1.66
CA PHE A 14 -2.49 1.69 2.27
C PHE A 14 -2.34 1.25 3.73
N TYR A 15 -1.09 1.09 4.16
CA TYR A 15 -0.75 0.91 5.57
C TYR A 15 -1.06 2.16 6.40
N GLY A 16 -1.28 1.91 7.69
CA GLY A 16 -1.48 2.94 8.68
C GLY A 16 -0.20 3.38 9.36
N TYR A 17 -0.16 4.66 9.73
CA TYR A 17 0.95 5.28 10.46
C TYR A 17 0.32 6.15 11.56
N PRO A 18 -0.23 5.55 12.64
CA PRO A 18 -0.95 6.32 13.63
C PRO A 18 0.04 7.15 14.45
N GLU A 19 -0.28 8.42 14.68
CA GLU A 19 0.56 9.34 15.46
C GLU A 19 0.80 8.85 16.89
N TYR A 20 -0.14 8.07 17.43
CA TYR A 20 -0.09 7.49 18.78
C TYR A 20 0.25 6.00 18.81
N ALA A 21 1.09 5.52 17.88
CA ALA A 21 1.47 4.11 17.77
C ALA A 21 2.29 3.57 18.97
N ALA A 22 2.70 4.41 19.93
CA ALA A 22 3.70 4.10 20.97
C ALA A 22 3.40 2.86 21.85
N LYS A 23 2.21 2.24 21.76
CA LYS A 23 1.80 1.09 22.57
C LYS A 23 1.71 -0.24 21.82
N SER A 24 1.92 -0.29 20.49
CA SER A 24 1.82 -1.55 19.73
C SER A 24 3.17 -2.23 19.51
N THR A 25 3.21 -3.57 19.50
CA THR A 25 4.42 -4.34 19.21
C THR A 25 5.02 -4.01 17.84
N LYS A 26 4.18 -3.55 16.89
CA LYS A 26 4.60 -3.15 15.54
C LYS A 26 5.36 -1.83 15.55
N SER A 27 4.93 -0.85 16.33
CA SER A 27 5.65 0.42 16.46
C SER A 27 7.01 0.23 17.14
N VAL A 28 7.10 -0.64 18.15
CA VAL A 28 8.37 -0.98 18.81
C VAL A 28 9.35 -1.61 17.81
N LYS A 29 8.90 -2.62 17.04
CA LYS A 29 9.72 -3.25 16.00
C LYS A 29 10.16 -2.24 14.94
N ARG A 30 9.28 -1.31 14.59
CA ARG A 30 9.55 -0.25 13.63
C ARG A 30 10.62 0.72 14.14
N ILE A 31 10.46 1.28 15.34
CA ILE A 31 11.46 2.15 16.00
C ILE A 31 12.82 1.46 16.06
N ARG A 32 12.85 0.15 16.38
CA ARG A 32 14.10 -0.64 16.38
C ARG A 32 14.78 -0.67 15.00
N ARG A 33 14.00 -0.80 13.91
CA ARG A 33 14.52 -0.79 12.53
C ARG A 33 14.95 0.60 12.07
N THR A 34 14.26 1.65 12.51
CA THR A 34 14.50 3.03 12.08
C THR A 34 15.67 3.72 12.80
N LYS A 35 16.20 3.16 13.89
CA LYS A 35 17.30 3.72 14.71
C LYS A 35 18.65 3.98 13.99
N LYS A 36 18.75 3.83 12.66
CA LYS A 36 19.98 4.05 11.88
C LYS A 36 20.03 5.33 11.03
N HIS A 37 18.92 5.99 10.69
CA HIS A 37 18.95 7.25 9.93
C HIS A 37 17.75 8.14 10.27
N ILE A 38 17.98 9.26 10.96
CA ILE A 38 16.95 10.25 11.27
C ILE A 38 16.97 11.30 10.16
N THR A 39 16.33 10.99 9.04
CA THR A 39 16.01 12.03 8.05
C THR A 39 14.97 12.97 8.64
N GLY A 40 15.19 14.27 8.46
CA GLY A 40 14.24 15.30 8.84
C GLY A 40 12.91 15.14 8.11
N TYR A 41 11.87 15.75 8.67
CA TYR A 41 10.60 15.86 7.96
C TYR A 41 10.78 16.68 6.68
N VAL A 42 10.23 16.20 5.57
CA VAL A 42 10.32 16.83 4.26
C VAL A 42 8.96 17.41 3.92
N MET A 43 8.90 18.71 3.66
CA MET A 43 7.73 19.35 3.07
C MET A 43 7.78 19.16 1.55
N PHE A 44 6.81 18.45 1.00
CA PHE A 44 6.70 18.21 -0.44
C PHE A 44 5.26 18.19 -0.92
N ASP A 45 5.09 18.33 -2.23
CA ASP A 45 3.85 18.14 -2.97
C ASP A 45 4.11 17.37 -4.28
N GLU A 46 3.07 17.20 -5.09
CA GLU A 46 3.11 16.44 -6.34
C GLU A 46 4.03 17.05 -7.42
N SER A 47 4.30 18.35 -7.36
CA SER A 47 5.12 19.06 -8.35
C SER A 47 6.63 18.97 -8.07
N MET A 48 7.01 18.53 -6.88
CA MET A 48 8.41 18.47 -6.46
C MET A 48 9.12 17.20 -6.95
N SER A 49 10.40 17.36 -7.32
CA SER A 49 11.29 16.23 -7.62
C SER A 49 11.95 15.67 -6.36
N ALA A 50 12.24 14.36 -6.37
CA ALA A 50 12.90 13.70 -5.26
C ALA A 50 14.37 14.17 -5.12
N THR A 51 14.68 14.84 -4.02
CA THR A 51 16.04 15.34 -3.71
C THR A 51 16.88 14.37 -2.86
N MET A 52 16.31 13.22 -2.52
CA MET A 52 16.96 12.19 -1.69
C MET A 52 16.53 10.79 -2.12
N SER A 53 17.29 9.77 -1.71
CA SER A 53 16.96 8.38 -2.00
C SER A 53 15.66 7.94 -1.32
N GLN A 54 14.98 6.97 -1.93
CA GLN A 54 13.74 6.37 -1.42
C GLN A 54 13.91 5.85 0.01
N ASP A 55 14.97 5.09 0.30
CA ASP A 55 15.22 4.54 1.64
C ASP A 55 15.40 5.64 2.70
N LYS A 56 16.06 6.73 2.31
CA LYS A 56 16.29 7.87 3.19
C LYS A 56 14.98 8.59 3.48
N PHE A 57 14.15 8.82 2.47
CA PHE A 57 12.84 9.46 2.62
C PHE A 57 11.86 8.60 3.44
N LEU A 58 11.77 7.30 3.10
CA LEU A 58 10.95 6.29 3.76
C LEU A 58 11.58 5.79 5.08
N SER A 59 12.63 6.41 5.60
CA SER A 59 13.03 6.18 7.00
C SER A 59 12.14 6.94 7.98
N ASN A 60 11.55 8.06 7.57
CA ASN A 60 10.76 8.92 8.46
C ASN A 60 9.26 8.62 8.36
N ASP A 61 8.62 8.35 9.49
CA ASP A 61 7.20 7.99 9.57
C ASP A 61 6.26 9.12 9.11
N LYS A 62 6.60 10.38 9.42
CA LYS A 62 5.83 11.56 8.99
C LYS A 62 5.91 11.76 7.47
N ASN A 63 7.06 11.47 6.87
CA ASN A 63 7.22 11.53 5.42
C ASN A 63 6.36 10.48 4.72
N LYS A 64 6.33 9.23 5.25
CA LYS A 64 5.44 8.17 4.75
C LYS A 64 3.98 8.54 4.86
N GLN A 65 3.56 9.06 6.02
CA GLN A 65 2.18 9.46 6.26
C GLN A 65 1.75 10.56 5.27
N ARG A 66 2.59 11.59 5.08
CA ARG A 66 2.33 12.64 4.08
C ARG A 66 2.24 12.07 2.66
N LEU A 67 3.14 11.15 2.30
CA LEU A 67 3.16 10.52 0.98
C LEU A 67 1.87 9.73 0.74
N ILE A 68 1.46 8.92 1.71
CA ILE A 68 0.21 8.14 1.63
C ILE A 68 -0.99 9.06 1.52
N ASN A 69 -1.08 10.13 2.32
CA ASN A 69 -2.19 11.08 2.24
C ASN A 69 -2.28 11.72 0.85
N MET A 70 -1.15 12.12 0.27
CA MET A 70 -1.09 12.67 -1.08
C MET A 70 -1.55 11.65 -2.13
N LEU A 71 -1.07 10.40 -2.05
CA LEU A 71 -1.46 9.33 -2.95
C LEU A 71 -2.95 8.97 -2.81
N CYS A 72 -3.49 8.94 -1.59
CA CYS A 72 -4.91 8.72 -1.35
C CYS A 72 -5.76 9.74 -2.10
N VAL A 73 -5.45 11.03 -1.94
CA VAL A 73 -6.18 12.11 -2.64
C VAL A 73 -6.06 11.96 -4.14
N LYS A 74 -4.87 11.65 -4.66
CA LYS A 74 -4.65 11.48 -6.10
C LYS A 74 -5.44 10.31 -6.68
N PHE A 75 -5.37 9.14 -6.06
CA PHE A 75 -6.10 7.96 -6.52
C PHE A 75 -7.62 8.13 -6.40
N GLN A 76 -8.11 8.78 -5.34
CA GLN A 76 -9.53 9.11 -5.22
C GLN A 76 -10.00 10.05 -6.34
N LYS A 77 -9.19 11.05 -6.72
CA LYS A 77 -9.49 11.94 -7.85
C LYS A 77 -9.57 11.21 -9.19
N GLU A 78 -8.73 10.20 -9.38
CA GLU A 78 -8.76 9.32 -10.56
C GLU A 78 -9.90 8.27 -10.51
N GLY A 79 -10.69 8.25 -9.43
CA GLY A 79 -11.88 7.41 -9.31
C GLY A 79 -11.66 6.03 -8.71
N PHE A 80 -10.50 5.78 -8.10
CA PHE A 80 -10.22 4.54 -7.36
C PHE A 80 -10.87 4.56 -5.97
N ASP A 81 -11.29 3.37 -5.51
CA ASP A 81 -11.63 3.18 -4.11
C ASP A 81 -10.33 3.06 -3.30
N VAL A 82 -10.13 3.96 -2.34
CA VAL A 82 -8.91 3.98 -1.52
C VAL A 82 -9.27 3.74 -0.06
N LYS A 83 -8.66 2.73 0.53
CA LYS A 83 -8.80 2.38 1.94
C LYS A 83 -7.44 2.52 2.63
N GLN A 84 -7.42 3.05 3.84
CA GLN A 84 -6.20 3.13 4.65
C GLN A 84 -6.43 2.39 5.98
N ALA A 85 -5.48 1.52 6.32
CA ALA A 85 -5.52 0.80 7.59
C ALA A 85 -5.08 1.71 8.75
N GLN A 86 -5.46 1.34 9.98
CA GLN A 86 -4.98 2.04 11.17
C GLN A 86 -3.53 1.71 11.49
N GLU A 87 -3.13 0.45 11.34
CA GLU A 87 -1.74 0.00 11.49
C GLU A 87 -1.35 -0.93 10.33
N ASP A 88 -2.06 -2.04 10.17
CA ASP A 88 -1.70 -3.08 9.19
C ASP A 88 -2.75 -3.23 8.09
N ALA A 89 -2.29 -3.18 6.84
CA ALA A 89 -3.14 -3.32 5.67
C ALA A 89 -3.54 -4.78 5.37
N TYR A 90 -2.90 -5.80 5.95
CA TYR A 90 -3.20 -7.21 5.62
C TYR A 90 -4.68 -7.54 5.78
N TYR A 91 -5.25 -7.29 6.96
CA TYR A 91 -6.68 -7.54 7.22
C TYR A 91 -7.58 -6.77 6.25
N LEU A 92 -7.23 -5.52 5.96
CA LEU A 92 -8.00 -4.66 5.06
C LEU A 92 -7.99 -5.18 3.61
N VAL A 93 -6.83 -5.66 3.14
CA VAL A 93 -6.67 -6.26 1.80
C VAL A 93 -7.48 -7.54 1.70
N ILE A 94 -7.34 -8.46 2.67
CA ILE A 94 -8.04 -9.75 2.66
C ILE A 94 -9.55 -9.56 2.75
N LYS A 95 -10.01 -8.72 3.68
CA LYS A 95 -11.43 -8.40 3.82
C LYS A 95 -11.99 -7.81 2.53
N SER A 96 -11.26 -6.88 1.90
CA SER A 96 -11.70 -6.29 0.64
C SER A 96 -11.73 -7.31 -0.49
N ALA A 97 -10.74 -8.21 -0.57
CA ALA A 97 -10.72 -9.27 -1.58
C ALA A 97 -11.94 -10.20 -1.46
N LEU A 98 -12.27 -10.63 -0.24
CA LEU A 98 -13.46 -11.46 0.03
C LEU A 98 -14.77 -10.72 -0.28
N GLU A 99 -14.87 -9.43 0.05
CA GLU A 99 -16.07 -8.64 -0.27
C GLU A 99 -16.27 -8.43 -1.77
N ILE A 100 -15.18 -8.22 -2.52
CA ILE A 100 -15.21 -8.05 -3.98
C ILE A 100 -15.51 -9.39 -4.67
N GLU A 101 -14.94 -10.49 -4.18
CA GLU A 101 -15.15 -11.84 -4.71
C GLU A 101 -16.62 -12.26 -4.62
N ARG A 102 -17.33 -11.91 -3.54
CA ARG A 102 -18.77 -12.19 -3.43
C ARG A 102 -19.63 -11.46 -4.47
N ARG A 103 -19.08 -10.44 -5.12
CA ARG A 103 -19.77 -9.58 -6.11
C ARG A 103 -19.20 -9.71 -7.52
N SER A 104 -18.10 -10.46 -7.68
CA SER A 104 -17.29 -10.50 -8.91
C SER A 104 -16.87 -11.94 -9.19
N GLN A 105 -16.72 -12.31 -10.45
CA GLN A 105 -16.31 -13.68 -10.79
C GLN A 105 -14.84 -13.99 -10.41
N CYS A 106 -14.01 -12.96 -10.25
CA CYS A 106 -12.58 -13.11 -10.00
C CYS A 106 -12.02 -11.86 -9.30
N VAL A 107 -11.05 -12.06 -8.39
CA VAL A 107 -10.31 -11.00 -7.70
C VAL A 107 -8.81 -11.27 -7.81
N VAL A 108 -8.05 -10.25 -8.15
CA VAL A 108 -6.58 -10.30 -8.15
C VAL A 108 -6.04 -9.41 -7.03
N VAL A 109 -5.33 -10.01 -6.08
CA VAL A 109 -4.60 -9.30 -5.03
C VAL A 109 -3.17 -9.08 -5.50
N VAL A 110 -2.79 -7.82 -5.69
CA VAL A 110 -1.44 -7.43 -6.12
C VAL A 110 -0.63 -6.98 -4.91
N SER A 111 0.49 -7.66 -4.63
CA SER A 111 1.37 -7.31 -3.51
C SER A 111 2.79 -7.85 -3.71
N GLU A 112 3.79 -7.23 -3.09
CA GLU A 112 5.14 -7.80 -2.97
C GLU A 112 5.27 -8.76 -1.79
N ASP A 113 4.39 -8.61 -0.79
CA ASP A 113 4.45 -9.33 0.48
C ASP A 113 3.80 -10.72 0.38
N ILE A 114 4.62 -11.75 0.51
CA ILE A 114 4.19 -13.15 0.46
C ILE A 114 3.31 -13.54 1.66
N ASP A 115 3.42 -12.83 2.78
CA ASP A 115 2.60 -13.09 3.96
C ASP A 115 1.11 -12.88 3.63
N ILE A 116 0.79 -11.97 2.69
CA ILE A 116 -0.58 -11.79 2.20
C ILE A 116 -1.10 -13.04 1.50
N LEU A 117 -0.29 -13.70 0.65
CA LEU A 117 -0.68 -14.95 0.01
C LEU A 117 -0.96 -16.03 1.07
N VAL A 118 -0.05 -16.19 2.03
CA VAL A 118 -0.21 -17.17 3.12
C VAL A 118 -1.51 -16.91 3.88
N ILE A 119 -1.79 -15.66 4.25
CA ILE A 119 -3.01 -15.36 5.00
C ILE A 119 -4.27 -15.57 4.13
N ILE A 120 -4.25 -15.25 2.84
CA ILE A 120 -5.38 -15.54 1.93
C ILE A 120 -5.67 -17.05 1.90
N THR A 121 -4.65 -17.88 1.69
CA THR A 121 -4.79 -19.35 1.65
C THR A 121 -5.29 -19.93 2.96
N ALA A 122 -4.92 -19.34 4.10
CA ALA A 122 -5.43 -19.74 5.41
C ALA A 122 -6.86 -19.23 5.69
N SER A 123 -7.28 -18.15 5.02
CA SER A 123 -8.57 -17.48 5.28
C SER A 123 -9.71 -18.00 4.40
N THR A 124 -9.42 -18.58 3.24
CA THR A 124 -10.43 -19.02 2.28
C THR A 124 -9.92 -20.11 1.35
N ASN A 125 -10.82 -20.99 0.92
CA ASN A 125 -10.60 -21.99 -0.13
C ASN A 125 -11.17 -21.54 -1.49
N SER A 126 -11.45 -20.24 -1.67
CA SER A 126 -12.00 -19.72 -2.92
C SER A 126 -11.01 -19.89 -4.06
N GLU A 127 -11.47 -20.48 -5.17
CA GLU A 127 -10.72 -20.61 -6.42
C GLU A 127 -10.73 -19.32 -7.26
N ASN A 128 -11.49 -18.30 -6.83
CA ASN A 128 -11.69 -17.05 -7.56
C ASN A 128 -10.76 -15.91 -7.10
N ILE A 129 -9.85 -16.18 -6.15
CA ILE A 129 -8.89 -15.19 -5.64
C ILE A 129 -7.47 -15.57 -6.10
N PHE A 130 -6.86 -14.69 -6.88
CA PHE A 130 -5.52 -14.85 -7.42
C PHE A 130 -4.56 -13.89 -6.74
N PHE A 131 -3.33 -14.34 -6.50
CA PHE A 131 -2.26 -13.49 -5.99
C PHE A 131 -1.26 -13.18 -7.10
N LEU A 132 -1.02 -11.90 -7.35
CA LEU A 132 -0.02 -11.43 -8.29
C LEU A 132 1.11 -10.76 -7.51
N LYS A 133 2.30 -11.37 -7.58
CA LYS A 133 3.50 -10.77 -6.97
C LYS A 133 3.95 -9.58 -7.81
N SER A 134 3.90 -8.38 -7.23
CA SER A 134 4.50 -7.18 -7.84
C SER A 134 6.03 -7.19 -7.67
N GLY A 135 6.76 -6.46 -8.51
CA GLY A 135 8.20 -6.24 -8.33
C GLY A 135 9.16 -7.10 -9.19
N MET A 136 8.66 -7.92 -10.12
CA MET A 136 9.53 -8.55 -11.13
C MET A 136 9.71 -7.65 -12.35
N LEU A 137 10.64 -6.70 -12.27
CA LEU A 137 11.26 -6.14 -13.48
C LEU A 137 12.23 -7.20 -14.02
N TYR A 138 11.81 -7.95 -15.05
CA TYR A 138 12.79 -8.59 -15.92
C TYR A 138 13.55 -7.47 -16.62
N ASN A 139 14.78 -7.21 -16.17
CA ASN A 139 15.75 -6.49 -16.98
C ASN A 139 16.05 -7.37 -18.19
N ALA A 140 15.26 -7.24 -19.25
CA ALA A 140 15.68 -7.68 -20.56
C ALA A 140 16.89 -6.80 -20.92
N GLN A 141 18.08 -7.36 -20.80
CA GLN A 141 19.28 -6.76 -21.37
C GLN A 141 19.00 -6.56 -22.86
N GLN A 142 18.86 -5.31 -23.28
CA GLN A 142 18.95 -4.99 -24.70
C GLN A 142 20.44 -4.94 -25.05
N SER A 143 20.77 -5.79 -26.02
CA SER A 143 22.04 -6.00 -26.70
C SER A 143 22.67 -4.74 -27.25
#